data_AF-A0A1E2SMJ4-F1
#
_entry.id   AF-A0A1E2SMJ4-F1
#
_cell.length_a   1.000
_cell.length_b   1.000
_cell.length_c   1.000
_cell.angle_alpha   90.00
_cell.angle_beta   90.00
_cell.angle_gamma   90.00
#
_symmetry.space_group_name_H-M   'P 1'
#
loop_
_entity.id
_entity.type
_entity.pdbx_description
1 polymer ?
#
loop_
_entity_poly.entity_id
_entity_poly.type
_entity_poly.pdbx_seq_one_letter_code
_entity_poly.pdbx_strand_id
1 'polypeptide(L)'
;MSTAHDFFLSGDHESGRRIVAEAVRSQGFAVTSTPSGGLLAKRGSDAATIWLGGLAGKNFQVTLTVDFMVDAEGRLVARLNRNMAGGVLKGGAIGAAKTDAAFQETANAIAAALHTSGVLATDVAHH
;
A
#
# COMPACT_ATOMS: atom_id res chain seq x y z
N MET A 1 13.69 8.26 2.62
CA MET A 1 12.23 8.16 2.35
C MET A 1 11.81 6.77 2.81
N SER A 2 10.67 6.61 3.48
CA SER A 2 10.33 5.31 4.11
C SER A 2 10.05 4.16 3.15
N THR A 3 10.86 3.11 3.15
CA THR A 3 10.71 1.92 2.31
C THR A 3 9.50 1.04 2.68
N ALA A 4 9.11 1.06 3.96
CA ALA A 4 7.94 0.36 4.49
C ALA A 4 7.30 1.11 5.67
N HIS A 5 6.06 0.76 6.01
CA HIS A 5 5.34 1.27 7.18
C HIS A 5 4.59 0.12 7.84
N ASP A 6 4.89 -0.13 9.11
CA ASP A 6 4.24 -1.17 9.90
C ASP A 6 3.12 -0.58 10.75
N PHE A 7 1.97 -1.24 10.71
CA PHE A 7 0.85 -0.96 11.60
C PHE A 7 0.66 -2.17 12.52
N PHE A 8 0.72 -1.95 13.82
CA PHE A 8 0.51 -2.98 14.85
C PHE A 8 -0.93 -2.89 15.34
N LEU A 9 -1.70 -3.96 15.12
CA LEU A 9 -3.13 -3.98 15.35
C LEU A 9 -3.46 -4.81 16.59
N SER A 10 -4.32 -4.27 17.45
CA SER A 10 -4.96 -5.00 18.54
C SER A 10 -6.28 -5.62 18.08
N GLY A 11 -6.67 -6.72 18.73
CA GLY A 11 -7.98 -7.36 18.51
C GLY A 11 -7.94 -8.45 17.44
N ASP A 12 -9.08 -8.67 16.78
CA ASP A 12 -9.26 -9.74 15.81
C ASP A 12 -8.47 -9.51 14.51
N HIS A 13 -7.71 -10.52 14.09
CA HIS A 13 -6.81 -10.43 12.94
C HIS A 13 -7.59 -10.33 11.63
N GLU A 14 -8.69 -11.07 11.45
CA GLU A 14 -9.48 -11.02 10.21
C GLU A 14 -10.13 -9.65 10.01
N SER A 15 -10.68 -9.08 11.08
CA SER A 15 -11.22 -7.73 11.08
C SER A 15 -10.13 -6.69 10.75
N GLY A 16 -8.94 -6.83 11.33
CA GLY A 16 -7.79 -5.99 11.01
C GLY A 16 -7.38 -6.06 9.54
N ARG A 17 -7.24 -7.27 8.98
CA ARG A 17 -6.94 -7.48 7.54
C ARG A 17 -7.98 -6.82 6.65
N ARG A 18 -9.26 -6.95 7.00
CA ARG A 18 -10.37 -6.37 6.23
C ARG A 18 -10.34 -4.84 6.24
N ILE A 19 -10.13 -4.20 7.40
CA ILE A 19 -10.02 -2.74 7.51
C ILE A 19 -8.86 -2.22 6.65
N VAL A 20 -7.69 -2.88 6.72
CA VAL A 20 -6.53 -2.51 5.89
C VAL A 20 -6.85 -2.64 4.41
N ALA A 21 -7.46 -3.75 3.99
CA ALA A 21 -7.82 -3.96 2.59
C ALA A 21 -8.86 -2.94 2.08
N GLU A 22 -9.84 -2.56 2.90
CA GLU A 22 -10.82 -1.51 2.59
C GLU A 22 -10.17 -0.12 2.51
N ALA A 23 -9.25 0.20 3.41
CA ALA A 23 -8.49 1.45 3.37
C ALA A 23 -7.63 1.56 2.10
N VAL A 24 -6.98 0.49 1.68
CA VAL A 24 -6.21 0.47 0.42
C VAL A 24 -7.13 0.61 -0.80
N ARG A 25 -8.30 -0.05 -0.80
CA ARG A 25 -9.29 0.09 -1.88
C ARG A 25 -9.88 1.50 -1.96
N SER A 26 -10.09 2.18 -0.83
CA SER A 26 -10.62 3.55 -0.80
C SER A 26 -9.67 4.55 -1.47
N GLN A 27 -8.38 4.23 -1.52
CA GLN A 27 -7.37 4.98 -2.29
C GLN A 27 -7.41 4.69 -3.80
N GLY A 28 -8.37 3.91 -4.29
CA GLY A 28 -8.54 3.62 -5.72
C GLY A 28 -7.63 2.51 -6.26
N PHE A 29 -7.05 1.68 -5.37
CA PHE A 29 -6.31 0.49 -5.78
C PHE A 29 -7.25 -0.69 -6.04
N ALA A 30 -6.97 -1.43 -7.11
CA ALA A 30 -7.42 -2.81 -7.26
C ALA A 30 -6.57 -3.69 -6.33
N VAL A 31 -7.22 -4.43 -5.43
CA VAL A 31 -6.56 -5.25 -4.41
C VAL A 31 -6.83 -6.74 -4.65
N THR A 32 -5.76 -7.52 -4.79
CA THR A 32 -5.80 -9.00 -4.91
C THR A 32 -4.95 -9.64 -3.82
N SER A 33 -5.29 -10.85 -3.37
CA SER A 33 -4.44 -11.57 -2.41
C SER A 33 -3.15 -12.09 -3.04
N THR A 34 -2.06 -12.08 -2.29
CA THR A 34 -0.81 -12.75 -2.67
C THR A 34 -0.84 -14.22 -2.24
N PRO A 35 0.02 -15.10 -2.81
CA PRO A 35 0.15 -16.48 -2.35
C PRO A 35 0.57 -16.61 -0.87
N SER A 36 1.23 -15.59 -0.32
CA SER A 36 1.62 -15.51 1.10
C SER A 36 0.49 -15.01 2.02
N GLY A 37 -0.71 -14.75 1.50
CA GLY A 37 -1.84 -14.23 2.28
C GLY A 37 -1.82 -12.72 2.51
N GLY A 38 -0.89 -11.99 1.88
CA GLY A 38 -0.85 -10.53 1.84
C GLY A 38 -1.75 -9.93 0.76
N LEU A 39 -1.59 -8.64 0.52
CA LEU A 39 -2.31 -7.87 -0.50
C LEU A 39 -1.35 -7.35 -1.57
N LEU A 40 -1.74 -7.48 -2.83
CA LEU A 40 -1.16 -6.78 -3.95
C LEU A 40 -2.13 -5.68 -4.39
N ALA A 41 -1.68 -4.43 -4.35
CA ALA A 41 -2.48 -3.26 -4.66
C ALA A 41 -1.94 -2.59 -5.92
N LYS A 42 -2.78 -2.44 -6.95
CA LYS A 42 -2.43 -1.78 -8.21
C LYS A 42 -3.37 -0.60 -8.52
N ARG A 43 -2.81 0.56 -8.85
CA ARG A 43 -3.55 1.78 -9.22
C ARG A 43 -2.93 2.41 -10.46
N GLY A 44 -3.77 2.79 -11.43
CA GLY A 44 -3.34 3.22 -12.77
C GLY A 44 -3.53 2.14 -13.83
N SER A 45 -3.34 2.50 -15.10
CA SER A 45 -3.66 1.64 -16.24
C SER A 45 -2.42 1.16 -17.00
N ASP A 46 -2.44 -0.10 -17.45
CA ASP A 46 -1.52 -0.62 -18.48
C ASP A 46 -2.00 -0.25 -19.91
N ALA A 47 -3.28 0.11 -20.09
CA ALA A 47 -3.96 0.19 -21.40
C ALA A 47 -4.53 1.57 -21.79
N ALA A 48 -4.51 2.59 -20.92
CA ALA A 48 -5.19 3.87 -21.14
C ALA A 48 -4.20 5.04 -21.29
N THR A 49 -3.52 5.10 -22.43
CA THR A 49 -2.97 6.36 -22.99
C THR A 49 -3.09 6.36 -24.51
N ILE A 50 -4.28 6.15 -25.05
CA ILE A 50 -4.56 6.48 -26.46
C ILE A 50 -5.89 7.20 -26.54
N TRP A 51 -5.92 8.47 -26.13
CA TRP A 51 -6.73 9.49 -26.81
C TRP A 51 -6.44 10.89 -26.28
N LEU A 52 -6.28 11.83 -27.21
CA LEU A 52 -6.00 13.28 -27.05
C LEU A 52 -4.51 13.62 -26.97
N GLY A 53 -4.01 14.15 -28.10
CA GLY A 53 -2.61 14.41 -28.36
C GLY A 53 -1.95 15.45 -27.46
N GLY A 54 -0.63 15.36 -27.38
CA GLY A 54 0.24 16.52 -27.09
C GLY A 54 1.11 16.48 -25.85
N LEU A 55 0.87 15.63 -24.84
CA LEU A 55 1.69 15.62 -23.61
C LEU A 55 2.06 14.19 -23.18
N ALA A 56 3.33 13.85 -23.33
CA ALA A 56 3.88 12.54 -23.00
C ALA A 56 3.95 12.30 -21.48
N GLY A 57 2.86 11.78 -20.90
CA GLY A 57 2.79 11.26 -19.54
C GLY A 57 2.42 9.76 -19.54
N LYS A 58 3.12 8.96 -20.34
CA LYS A 58 2.80 7.55 -20.64
C LYS A 58 2.78 6.67 -19.37
N ASN A 59 1.66 5.98 -19.14
CA ASN A 59 1.50 4.71 -18.43
C ASN A 59 2.24 4.54 -17.09
N PHE A 60 1.79 5.24 -16.04
CA PHE A 60 2.32 5.02 -14.69
C PHE A 60 1.35 4.19 -13.85
N GLN A 61 1.72 2.93 -13.60
CA GLN A 61 1.06 2.05 -12.64
C GLN A 61 1.81 2.11 -11.31
N VAL A 62 1.10 2.43 -10.23
CA VAL A 62 1.60 2.26 -8.87
C VAL A 62 1.27 0.84 -8.42
N THR A 63 2.27 0.14 -7.89
CA THR A 63 2.09 -1.14 -7.21
C THR A 63 2.61 -1.02 -5.79
N LEU A 64 1.78 -1.37 -4.81
CA LEU A 64 2.13 -1.50 -3.41
C LEU A 64 1.80 -2.92 -2.94
N THR A 65 2.43 -3.38 -1.86
CA THR A 65 2.02 -4.62 -1.19
C THR A 65 1.71 -4.35 0.27
N VAL A 66 0.83 -5.16 0.84
CA VAL A 66 0.66 -5.26 2.29
C VAL A 66 0.96 -6.68 2.71
N ASP A 67 2.01 -6.89 3.49
CA ASP A 67 2.29 -8.18 4.10
C ASP A 67 1.64 -8.23 5.49
N PHE A 68 1.06 -9.39 5.83
CA PHE A 68 0.51 -9.62 7.15
C PHE A 68 1.39 -10.61 7.90
N MET A 69 1.77 -10.26 9.13
CA MET A 69 2.54 -11.11 10.03
C MET A 69 2.00 -10.98 11.45
N VAL A 70 2.48 -11.85 12.34
CA VAL A 70 2.14 -11.81 13.76
C VAL A 70 3.42 -11.51 14.53
N ASP A 71 3.41 -10.52 15.40
CA ASP A 71 4.56 -10.20 16.25
C ASP A 71 4.70 -11.16 17.44
N ALA A 72 5.73 -10.94 18.28
CA ALA A 72 5.99 -11.78 19.44
C ALA A 72 4.86 -11.73 20.49
N GLU A 73 4.09 -10.65 20.50
CA GLU A 73 2.95 -10.42 21.40
C GLU A 73 1.63 -10.97 20.84
N GLY A 74 1.64 -11.61 19.66
CA GLY A 74 0.44 -12.17 19.04
C GLY A 74 -0.43 -11.15 18.31
N ARG A 75 0.06 -9.91 18.11
CA ARG A 75 -0.64 -8.86 17.39
C ARG A 75 -0.48 -9.04 15.88
N LEU A 76 -1.52 -8.69 15.13
CA LEU A 76 -1.41 -8.60 13.68
C LEU A 76 -0.56 -7.38 13.32
N VAL A 77 0.44 -7.57 12.48
CA VAL A 77 1.21 -6.49 11.87
C VAL A 77 0.86 -6.43 10.39
N ALA A 78 0.40 -5.27 9.92
CA ALA A 78 0.22 -4.98 8.52
C ALA A 78 1.40 -4.11 8.05
N ARG A 79 2.24 -4.64 7.17
CA ARG A 79 3.39 -3.93 6.60
C ARG A 79 3.07 -3.45 5.19
N LEU A 80 2.91 -2.15 5.02
CA LEU A 80 2.82 -1.53 3.70
C LEU A 80 4.23 -1.40 3.10
N ASN A 81 4.43 -1.91 1.88
CA ASN A 81 5.68 -1.77 1.13
C ASN A 81 5.43 -1.11 -0.22
N ARG A 82 6.42 -0.32 -0.67
CA ARG A 82 6.44 0.30 -2.01
C ARG A 82 7.48 -0.27 -2.97
N ASN A 83 8.34 -1.17 -2.48
CA ASN A 83 9.32 -1.86 -3.29
C ASN A 83 9.01 -3.35 -3.27
N MET A 84 8.64 -3.92 -4.41
CA MET A 84 8.82 -5.36 -4.59
C MET A 84 10.32 -5.60 -4.64
N ALA A 85 10.85 -6.48 -3.78
CA ALA A 85 12.22 -6.95 -3.89
C ALA A 85 12.46 -7.44 -5.34
N GLY A 86 13.21 -6.67 -6.14
CA GLY A 86 13.54 -6.98 -7.54
C GLY A 86 12.84 -6.17 -8.64
N GLY A 87 11.91 -5.26 -8.33
CA GLY A 87 11.22 -4.46 -9.35
C GLY A 87 11.92 -3.12 -9.62
N VAL A 88 12.59 -2.97 -10.76
CA VAL A 88 13.03 -1.65 -11.26
C VAL A 88 11.81 -0.72 -11.33
N LEU A 89 11.86 0.42 -10.63
CA LEU A 89 10.91 1.52 -10.82
C LEU A 89 11.01 1.99 -12.28
N LYS A 90 10.11 1.52 -13.15
CA LYS A 90 10.14 1.74 -14.60
C LYS A 90 9.89 3.21 -15.05
N GLY A 91 9.93 4.18 -14.13
CA GLY A 91 9.52 5.57 -14.38
C GLY A 91 10.55 6.67 -14.07
N GLY A 92 11.80 6.32 -13.72
CA GLY A 92 12.82 7.30 -13.32
C GLY A 92 12.42 8.12 -12.07
N ALA A 93 12.99 9.31 -11.90
CA ALA A 93 12.73 10.17 -10.72
C ALA A 93 11.25 10.59 -10.58
N ILE A 94 10.54 10.79 -11.69
CA ILE A 94 9.10 11.11 -11.71
C ILE A 94 8.29 9.92 -11.18
N GLY A 95 8.66 8.70 -11.58
CA GLY A 95 8.04 7.48 -11.07
C GLY A 95 8.30 7.30 -9.57
N ALA A 96 9.53 7.58 -9.11
CA ALA A 96 9.86 7.53 -7.69
C ALA A 96 9.02 8.49 -6.84
N ALA A 97 8.88 9.75 -7.29
CA ALA A 97 8.06 10.75 -6.60
C ALA A 97 6.57 10.38 -6.54
N LYS A 98 6.01 9.86 -7.65
CA LYS A 98 4.60 9.41 -7.67
C LYS A 98 4.36 8.18 -6.80
N THR A 99 5.29 7.22 -6.78
CA THR A 99 5.22 6.06 -5.87
C THR A 99 5.31 6.49 -4.42
N ASP A 100 6.19 7.45 -4.10
CA ASP A 100 6.30 7.99 -2.74
C ASP A 100 5.02 8.67 -2.28
N ALA A 101 4.46 9.57 -3.10
CA ALA A 101 3.18 10.21 -2.80
C ALA A 101 2.07 9.17 -2.56
N ALA A 102 1.93 8.20 -3.46
CA ALA A 102 0.94 7.15 -3.32
C ALA A 102 1.15 6.28 -2.06
N PHE A 103 2.41 6.01 -1.70
CA PHE A 103 2.75 5.29 -0.49
C PHE A 103 2.36 6.08 0.77
N GLN A 104 2.72 7.36 0.85
CA GLN A 104 2.39 8.23 1.98
C GLN A 104 0.87 8.41 2.12
N GLU A 105 0.15 8.66 1.03
CA GLU A 105 -1.32 8.72 1.01
C GLU A 105 -1.95 7.43 1.53
N THR A 106 -1.46 6.28 1.08
CA THR A 106 -1.97 4.97 1.48
C THR A 106 -1.65 4.66 2.94
N ALA A 107 -0.44 4.97 3.40
CA ALA A 107 -0.06 4.81 4.80
C ALA A 107 -0.96 5.65 5.72
N ASN A 108 -1.19 6.91 5.36
CA ASN A 108 -2.08 7.80 6.12
C ASN A 108 -3.54 7.30 6.13
N ALA A 109 -4.03 6.79 4.99
CA ALA A 109 -5.38 6.23 4.91
C ALA A 109 -5.55 4.98 5.78
N ILE A 110 -4.54 4.10 5.79
CA ILE A 110 -4.53 2.91 6.67
C ILE A 110 -4.51 3.35 8.13
N ALA A 111 -3.59 4.25 8.51
CA ALA A 111 -3.49 4.76 9.87
C ALA A 111 -4.82 5.35 10.35
N ALA A 112 -5.45 6.21 9.53
CA ALA A 112 -6.72 6.84 9.84
C ALA A 112 -7.86 5.83 10.01
N ALA A 113 -7.94 4.82 9.14
CA ALA A 113 -8.95 3.77 9.23
C ALA A 113 -8.77 2.94 10.51
N LEU A 114 -7.54 2.51 10.81
CA LEU A 114 -7.24 1.71 11.99
C LEU A 114 -7.41 2.49 13.31
N HIS A 115 -7.05 3.79 13.32
CA HIS A 115 -7.35 4.70 14.43
C HIS A 115 -8.86 4.82 14.66
N THR A 116 -9.61 5.08 13.59
CA THR A 116 -11.07 5.28 13.67
C THR A 116 -11.77 4.03 14.17
N SER A 117 -11.29 2.85 13.79
CA SER A 117 -11.80 1.56 14.29
C SER A 117 -11.31 1.20 15.69
N GLY A 118 -10.42 1.99 16.30
CA GLY A 118 -9.89 1.74 17.65
C GLY A 118 -8.97 0.52 17.74
N VAL A 119 -8.40 0.08 16.62
CA VAL A 119 -7.57 -1.15 16.55
C VAL A 119 -6.08 -0.86 16.35
N LEU A 120 -5.67 0.38 16.06
CA LEU A 120 -4.24 0.69 15.97
C LEU A 120 -3.63 0.79 17.36
N ALA A 121 -2.67 -0.07 17.66
CA ALA A 121 -1.89 -0.01 18.89
C ALA A 121 -0.68 0.92 18.74
N THR A 122 0.04 0.82 17.62
CA THR A 122 1.17 1.69 17.26
C THR A 122 1.50 1.51 15.78
N ASP A 123 2.31 2.41 15.21
CA ASP A 123 2.84 2.31 13.86
C ASP A 123 4.29 2.79 13.77
N VAL A 124 5.05 2.25 12.79
CA VAL A 124 6.48 2.51 12.61
C VAL A 124 6.81 2.66 11.13
N ALA A 125 7.40 3.79 10.75
CA ALA A 125 7.92 4.02 9.41
C ALA A 125 9.40 3.60 9.31
N HIS A 126 9.76 2.85 8.27
CA HIS A 126 11.13 2.33 8.04
C HIS A 126 11.82 3.11 6.92
N HIS A 127 12.94 3.77 7.19
CA HIS A 127 13.63 4.67 6.25
C HIS A 127 14.68 4.02 5.34
#